data_AF-A0A958KCY2-F1
#
_entry.id   AF-A0A958KCY2-F1
#
_cell.length_a   1.000
_cell.length_b   1.000
_cell.length_c   1.000
_cell.angle_alpha   90.00
_cell.angle_beta   90.00
_cell.angle_gamma   90.00
#
_symmetry.space_group_name_H-M   'P 1'
#
loop_
_entity.id
_entity.type
_entity.pdbx_description
1 polymer ?
#
loop_
_entity_poly.entity_id
_entity_poly.type
_entity_poly.pdbx_seq_one_letter_code
_entity_poly.pdbx_strand_id
1 'polypeptide(L)'
;MDSLDISVGLPGREEIHLNLKLDGGDVIKSSRLTGVGGPELLQALEDWRPKFTGSLAKLEVPQGVSAAAILMREVVLKAQGKWNFPFAEEELCHCRAVPARVVDMAIITGAHTPEEVSRQTSASTACGTCRPDVREIINYRLGN
;
A
#
# COMPACT_ATOMS: atom_id res chain seq x y z
N MET A 1 -2.49 2.80 27.11
CA MET A 1 -2.56 3.85 26.08
C MET A 1 -1.69 3.33 24.98
N ASP A 2 -2.33 2.85 23.92
CA ASP A 2 -1.67 1.98 22.96
C ASP A 2 -1.13 2.85 21.83
N SER A 3 0.10 2.58 21.40
CA SER A 3 0.72 3.28 20.28
C SER A 3 0.73 2.37 19.06
N LEU A 4 0.37 2.93 17.91
CA LEU A 4 0.45 2.24 16.63
C LEU A 4 1.36 3.02 15.69
N ASP A 5 2.41 2.34 15.21
CA ASP A 5 3.41 2.88 14.30
C ASP A 5 3.32 2.15 12.97
N ILE A 6 2.97 2.87 11.91
CA ILE A 6 2.78 2.35 10.57
C ILE A 6 3.72 3.08 9.62
N SER A 7 4.51 2.30 8.87
CA SER A 7 5.30 2.77 7.75
C SER A 7 4.89 2.02 6.49
N VAL A 8 4.66 2.76 5.42
CA VAL A 8 4.34 2.23 4.08
C VAL A 8 5.10 3.03 3.04
N GLY A 9 5.35 2.44 1.88
CA GLY A 9 5.98 3.16 0.78
C GLY A 9 7.07 2.39 0.06
N LEU A 10 7.73 3.13 -0.82
CA LEU A 10 8.86 2.73 -1.63
C LEU A 10 10.09 3.53 -1.15
N PRO A 11 11.12 2.86 -0.60
CA PRO A 11 12.31 3.53 -0.10
C PRO A 11 12.94 4.47 -1.13
N GLY A 12 13.17 5.71 -0.74
CA GLY A 12 13.77 6.75 -1.58
C GLY A 12 12.86 7.31 -2.68
N ARG A 13 11.54 7.03 -2.63
CA ARG A 13 10.54 7.60 -3.54
C ARG A 13 9.36 8.20 -2.79
N GLU A 14 8.41 7.34 -2.40
CA GLU A 14 7.18 7.73 -1.73
C GLU A 14 7.07 6.96 -0.43
N GLU A 15 7.11 7.65 0.71
CA GLU A 15 7.10 7.05 2.03
C GLU A 15 6.09 7.79 2.91
N ILE A 16 5.28 7.03 3.66
CA ILE A 16 4.32 7.56 4.61
C ILE A 16 4.55 6.89 5.97
N HIS A 17 4.60 7.72 7.01
CA HIS A 17 4.67 7.30 8.40
C HIS A 17 3.46 7.85 9.15
N LEU A 18 2.75 6.96 9.83
CA LEU A 18 1.64 7.29 10.72
C LEU A 18 1.96 6.79 12.12
N ASN A 19 2.00 7.72 13.09
CA ASN A 19 2.02 7.41 14.51
C ASN A 19 0.65 7.77 15.11
N LEU A 20 0.01 6.82 15.78
CA LEU A 20 -1.25 7.01 16.48
C LEU A 20 -1.07 6.73 17.97
N LYS A 21 -1.75 7.52 18.80
CA LYS A 21 -2.01 7.17 20.20
C LYS A 21 -3.49 6.86 20.36
N LEU A 22 -3.78 5.67 20.88
CA LEU A 22 -5.12 5.12 21.01
C LEU A 22 -5.56 5.05 22.46
N ASP A 23 -6.86 5.20 22.66
CA ASP A 23 -7.58 4.99 23.90
C ASP A 23 -8.52 3.79 23.73
N GLY A 24 -8.39 2.81 24.63
CA GLY A 24 -9.12 1.54 24.54
C GLY A 24 -8.88 0.75 23.24
N GLY A 25 -7.74 0.95 22.57
CA GLY A 25 -7.35 0.22 21.35
C GLY A 25 -8.04 0.62 20.04
N ASP A 26 -9.03 1.53 20.06
CA ASP A 26 -9.79 1.91 18.85
C ASP A 26 -9.92 3.43 18.66
N VAL A 27 -9.93 4.23 19.73
CA VAL A 27 -10.19 5.66 19.63
C VAL A 27 -8.89 6.46 19.52
N ILE A 28 -8.72 7.21 18.43
CA ILE A 28 -7.56 8.05 18.17
C ILE A 28 -7.59 9.30 19.09
N LYS A 29 -6.60 9.42 19.98
CA LYS A 29 -6.38 10.62 20.81
C LYS A 29 -5.46 11.63 20.15
N SER A 30 -4.45 11.15 19.44
CA SER A 30 -3.54 11.98 18.67
C SER A 30 -3.00 11.20 17.49
N SER A 31 -2.79 11.88 16.37
CA SER A 31 -2.20 11.34 15.16
C SER A 31 -1.07 12.24 14.67
N ARG A 32 -0.04 11.61 14.12
CA ARG A 32 1.04 12.29 13.37
C ARG A 32 1.23 11.56 12.06
N LEU A 33 0.79 12.21 10.97
CA LEU A 33 0.95 11.73 9.60
C LEU A 33 2.03 12.56 8.90
N THR A 34 3.12 11.89 8.54
CA THR A 34 4.30 12.47 7.87
C THR A 34 4.69 11.63 6.68
N GLY A 35 5.43 12.19 5.74
CA GLY A 35 5.91 11.43 4.59
C GLY A 35 6.83 12.25 3.70
N VAL A 36 7.42 11.58 2.73
CA VAL A 36 8.30 12.13 1.70
C VAL A 36 7.81 11.59 0.36
N GLY A 37 7.66 12.46 -0.64
CA GLY A 37 7.31 12.04 -1.98
C GLY A 37 6.99 13.22 -2.89
N GLY A 38 6.37 12.92 -4.03
CA GLY A 38 5.97 13.92 -5.01
C GLY A 38 4.84 14.84 -4.52
N PRO A 39 4.51 15.89 -5.30
CA PRO A 39 3.47 16.85 -4.94
C PRO A 39 2.10 16.21 -4.64
N GLU A 40 1.73 15.14 -5.38
CA GLU A 40 0.48 14.43 -5.16
C GLU A 40 0.42 13.76 -3.78
N LEU A 41 1.51 13.10 -3.37
CA LEU A 41 1.59 12.50 -2.05
C LEU A 41 1.57 13.56 -0.95
N LEU A 42 2.31 14.65 -1.12
CA LEU A 42 2.34 15.75 -0.14
C LEU A 42 0.95 16.36 0.06
N GLN A 43 0.22 16.59 -1.04
CA GLN A 43 -1.17 17.05 -0.97
C GLN A 43 -2.06 16.02 -0.26
N ALA A 44 -1.94 14.73 -0.59
CA ALA A 44 -2.69 13.68 0.09
C ALA A 44 -2.40 13.65 1.60
N LEU A 45 -1.16 13.86 2.04
CA LEU A 45 -0.83 13.93 3.47
C LEU A 45 -1.53 15.11 4.15
N GLU A 46 -1.59 16.27 3.52
CA GLU A 46 -2.31 17.44 4.05
C GLU A 46 -3.81 17.17 4.18
N ASP A 47 -4.42 16.59 3.14
CA ASP A 47 -5.84 16.28 3.10
C ASP A 47 -6.23 15.20 4.12
N TRP A 48 -5.33 14.27 4.43
CA TRP A 48 -5.58 13.13 5.31
C TRP A 48 -5.24 13.37 6.79
N ARG A 49 -4.32 14.28 7.10
CA ARG A 49 -3.98 14.65 8.49
C ARG A 49 -5.22 14.91 9.37
N PRO A 50 -6.21 15.73 8.99
CA PRO A 50 -7.38 15.99 9.84
C PRO A 50 -8.34 14.79 9.94
N LYS A 51 -8.22 13.79 9.06
CA LYS A 51 -9.12 12.62 9.00
C LYS A 51 -8.75 11.54 10.01
N PHE A 52 -7.51 11.51 10.51
CA PHE A 52 -7.08 10.56 11.55
C PHE A 52 -7.57 10.99 12.94
N THR A 53 -8.88 10.89 13.15
CA THR A 53 -9.61 11.21 14.38
C THR A 53 -10.75 10.22 14.60
N GLY A 54 -11.26 10.12 15.83
CA GLY A 54 -12.37 9.23 16.16
C GLY A 54 -11.96 7.76 16.22
N SER A 55 -12.85 6.86 15.80
CA SER A 55 -12.65 5.40 15.83
C SER A 55 -11.93 4.92 14.57
N LEU A 56 -10.90 4.08 14.74
CA LEU A 56 -10.14 3.47 13.64
C LEU A 56 -11.07 2.76 12.65
N ALA A 57 -12.03 2.00 13.16
CA ALA A 57 -12.98 1.25 12.35
C ALA A 57 -13.84 2.11 11.42
N LYS A 58 -13.97 3.42 11.71
CA LYS A 58 -14.77 4.38 10.95
C LYS A 58 -13.98 5.21 9.94
N LEU A 59 -12.65 5.07 9.89
CA LEU A 59 -11.86 5.77 8.87
C LEU A 59 -12.27 5.32 7.47
N GLU A 60 -12.53 6.28 6.60
CA GLU A 60 -12.79 6.01 5.18
C GLU A 60 -11.54 5.44 4.53
N VAL A 61 -11.71 4.48 3.62
CA VAL A 61 -10.60 3.89 2.86
C VAL A 61 -10.51 4.65 1.53
N PRO A 62 -9.39 5.35 1.24
CA PRO A 62 -9.23 6.07 -0.01
C PRO A 62 -9.34 5.12 -1.20
N GLN A 63 -9.93 5.64 -2.26
CA GLN A 63 -10.01 4.99 -3.55
C GLN A 63 -9.12 5.75 -4.53
N GLY A 64 -8.60 5.05 -5.54
CA GLY A 64 -7.77 5.65 -6.57
C GLY A 64 -6.63 4.75 -6.99
N VAL A 65 -6.05 5.09 -8.14
CA VAL A 65 -4.98 4.30 -8.78
C VAL A 65 -3.63 5.01 -8.73
N SER A 66 -3.55 6.21 -8.16
CA SER A 66 -2.25 6.87 -8.01
C SER A 66 -1.44 6.25 -6.87
N ALA A 67 -0.12 6.41 -6.91
CA ALA A 67 0.77 5.92 -5.88
C ALA A 67 0.37 6.46 -4.49
N ALA A 68 0.05 7.76 -4.40
CA ALA A 68 -0.46 8.39 -3.19
C ALA A 68 -1.75 7.75 -2.67
N ALA A 69 -2.73 7.48 -3.55
CA ALA A 69 -4.00 6.85 -3.17
C ALA A 69 -3.79 5.40 -2.69
N ILE A 70 -2.97 4.62 -3.41
CA ILE A 70 -2.63 3.23 -3.08
C ILE A 70 -1.91 3.15 -1.72
N LEU A 71 -0.92 4.02 -1.49
CA LEU A 71 -0.17 4.04 -0.24
C LEU A 71 -1.03 4.53 0.93
N MET A 72 -1.85 5.56 0.74
CA MET A 72 -2.77 6.00 1.78
C MET A 72 -3.80 4.92 2.14
N ARG A 73 -4.26 4.15 1.14
CA ARG A 73 -5.15 2.98 1.37
C ARG A 73 -4.46 1.94 2.23
N GLU A 74 -3.20 1.63 1.96
CA GLU A 74 -2.39 0.75 2.81
C GLU A 74 -2.29 1.28 4.25
N VAL A 75 -2.03 2.57 4.45
CA VAL A 75 -1.98 3.19 5.79
C VAL A 75 -3.29 2.96 6.54
N VAL A 76 -4.43 3.29 5.93
CA VAL A 76 -5.74 3.15 6.57
C VAL A 76 -6.04 1.68 6.90
N LEU A 77 -5.80 0.77 5.95
CA LEU A 77 -6.05 -0.66 6.18
C LEU A 77 -5.14 -1.24 7.27
N LYS A 78 -3.86 -0.84 7.32
CA LYS A 78 -2.96 -1.22 8.42
C LYS A 78 -3.43 -0.63 9.75
N ALA A 79 -3.87 0.63 9.77
CA ALA A 79 -4.43 1.26 10.97
C ALA A 79 -5.70 0.54 11.47
N GLN A 80 -6.50 -0.01 10.56
CA GLN A 80 -7.69 -0.79 10.88
C GLN A 80 -7.41 -2.26 11.20
N GLY A 81 -6.16 -2.74 11.09
CA GLY A 81 -5.84 -4.16 11.20
C GLY A 81 -6.45 -5.03 10.09
N LYS A 82 -6.86 -4.42 8.97
CA LYS A 82 -7.49 -5.07 7.81
C LYS A 82 -6.53 -5.29 6.64
N TRP A 83 -5.27 -4.89 6.76
CA TRP A 83 -4.27 -5.13 5.73
C TRP A 83 -3.89 -6.62 5.67
N ASN A 84 -4.24 -7.27 4.57
CA ASN A 84 -3.91 -8.65 4.28
C ASN A 84 -3.35 -8.77 2.85
N PHE A 85 -2.04 -8.58 2.70
CA PHE A 85 -1.39 -8.68 1.40
C PHE A 85 -1.55 -10.12 0.84
N PRO A 86 -1.98 -10.31 -0.41
CA PRO A 86 -2.47 -11.61 -0.90
C PRO A 86 -1.37 -12.62 -1.25
N PHE A 87 -0.10 -12.25 -1.09
CA PHE A 87 1.01 -13.12 -1.47
C PHE A 87 2.08 -13.16 -0.38
N ALA A 88 2.42 -14.35 0.12
CA ALA A 88 3.27 -14.51 1.29
C ALA A 88 4.75 -14.80 0.98
N GLU A 89 5.07 -15.33 -0.20
CA GLU A 89 6.44 -15.74 -0.54
C GLU A 89 7.30 -14.54 -0.99
N GLU A 90 8.62 -14.61 -0.79
CA GLU A 90 9.53 -13.55 -1.24
C GLU A 90 9.67 -13.56 -2.77
N GLU A 91 9.69 -14.74 -3.38
CA GLU A 91 9.78 -14.94 -4.82
C GLU A 91 8.39 -15.14 -5.42
N LEU A 92 8.00 -14.29 -6.37
CA LEU A 92 6.72 -14.41 -7.07
C LEU A 92 6.86 -15.18 -8.39
N CYS A 93 7.96 -14.97 -9.13
CA CYS A 93 8.17 -15.61 -10.43
C CYS A 93 9.46 -16.41 -10.45
N HIS A 94 9.35 -17.71 -10.21
CA HIS A 94 10.49 -18.63 -10.22
C HIS A 94 11.27 -18.64 -11.54
N CYS A 95 10.56 -18.77 -12.68
CA CYS A 95 11.16 -18.84 -14.02
C CYS A 95 12.00 -17.60 -14.39
N ARG A 96 11.83 -16.48 -13.68
CA ARG A 96 12.50 -15.20 -13.95
C ARG A 96 13.21 -14.63 -12.72
N ALA A 97 13.22 -15.35 -11.59
CA ALA A 97 13.72 -14.89 -10.30
C ALA A 97 13.20 -13.50 -9.92
N VAL A 98 11.90 -13.24 -10.09
CA VAL A 98 11.29 -11.94 -9.76
C VAL A 98 10.67 -11.98 -8.35
N PRO A 99 11.15 -11.15 -7.41
CA PRO A 99 10.56 -11.04 -6.08
C PRO A 99 9.17 -10.40 -6.09
N ALA A 100 8.30 -10.78 -5.15
CA ALA A 100 6.98 -10.19 -4.97
C ALA A 100 7.04 -8.66 -4.78
N ARG A 101 8.03 -8.17 -4.01
CA ARG A 101 8.26 -6.73 -3.80
C ARG A 101 8.50 -5.93 -5.09
N VAL A 102 9.09 -6.54 -6.11
CA VAL A 102 9.36 -5.87 -7.39
C VAL A 102 8.05 -5.67 -8.18
N VAL A 103 7.17 -6.67 -8.15
CA VAL A 103 5.83 -6.58 -8.74
C VAL A 103 4.97 -5.58 -7.97
N ASP A 104 4.98 -5.65 -6.64
CA ASP A 104 4.25 -4.71 -5.79
C ASP A 104 4.67 -3.25 -6.04
N MET A 105 5.98 -3.00 -6.13
CA MET A 105 6.52 -1.70 -6.48
C MET A 105 6.07 -1.24 -7.87
N ALA A 106 6.12 -2.12 -8.88
CA ALA A 106 5.66 -1.78 -10.23
C ALA A 106 4.19 -1.34 -10.22
N ILE A 107 3.34 -2.03 -9.47
CA ILE A 107 1.92 -1.72 -9.32
C ILE A 107 1.72 -0.37 -8.64
N ILE A 108 2.39 -0.11 -7.50
CA ILE A 108 2.34 1.19 -6.82
C ILE A 108 2.75 2.33 -7.78
N THR A 109 3.71 2.08 -8.67
CA THR A 109 4.20 3.08 -9.63
C THR A 109 3.42 3.14 -10.94
N GLY A 110 2.29 2.44 -11.07
CA GLY A 110 1.36 2.60 -12.19
C GLY A 110 1.19 1.38 -13.10
N ALA A 111 1.79 0.22 -12.81
CA ALA A 111 1.58 -1.01 -13.59
C ALA A 111 0.27 -1.69 -13.16
N HIS A 112 -0.87 -1.26 -13.71
CA HIS A 112 -2.20 -1.70 -13.27
C HIS A 112 -2.78 -2.85 -14.11
N THR A 113 -2.00 -3.38 -15.04
CA THR A 113 -2.36 -4.53 -15.86
C THR A 113 -1.26 -5.60 -15.83
N PRO A 114 -1.60 -6.90 -15.99
CA PRO A 114 -0.60 -7.96 -16.08
C PRO A 114 0.44 -7.71 -17.17
N GLU A 115 0.05 -7.10 -18.28
CA GLU A 115 0.91 -6.75 -19.41
C GLU A 115 1.93 -5.67 -19.01
N GLU A 116 1.50 -4.63 -18.31
CA GLU A 116 2.40 -3.58 -17.81
C GLU A 116 3.34 -4.11 -16.73
N VAL A 117 2.85 -4.94 -15.81
CA VAL A 117 3.69 -5.59 -14.79
C VAL A 117 4.75 -6.46 -15.48
N SER A 118 4.36 -7.26 -16.47
CA SER A 118 5.28 -8.11 -17.23
C SER A 118 6.34 -7.27 -17.95
N ARG A 119 5.94 -6.15 -18.55
CA ARG A 119 6.85 -5.21 -19.24
C ARG A 119 7.87 -4.59 -18.29
N GLN A 120 7.46 -4.22 -17.07
CA GLN A 120 8.35 -3.55 -16.11
C GLN A 120 9.23 -4.52 -15.31
N THR A 121 8.75 -5.74 -15.04
CA THR A 121 9.40 -6.65 -14.07
C THR A 121 9.94 -7.93 -14.67
N SER A 122 9.59 -8.24 -15.93
CA SER A 122 9.78 -9.53 -16.59
C SER A 122 9.01 -10.72 -16.00
N ALA A 123 8.25 -10.54 -14.92
CA ALA A 123 7.37 -11.60 -14.40
C ALA A 123 6.41 -12.10 -15.49
N SER A 124 6.00 -13.37 -15.43
CA SER A 124 5.03 -13.96 -16.37
C SER A 124 5.44 -14.06 -17.85
N THR A 125 6.69 -13.73 -18.20
CA THR A 125 7.18 -13.72 -19.60
C THR A 125 7.84 -15.04 -20.05
N ALA A 126 7.90 -16.07 -19.19
CA ALA A 126 8.46 -17.39 -19.50
C ALA A 126 7.39 -18.49 -19.42
N CYS A 127 7.19 -19.09 -18.25
CA CYS A 127 6.23 -20.18 -18.04
C CYS A 127 4.79 -19.71 -17.77
N GLY A 128 4.63 -18.52 -17.16
CA GLY A 128 3.31 -17.90 -16.90
C GLY A 128 2.56 -18.40 -15.66
N THR A 129 3.12 -19.32 -14.88
CA THR A 129 2.46 -19.89 -13.68
C THR A 129 2.08 -18.85 -12.63
N CYS A 130 2.89 -17.80 -12.45
CA CYS A 130 2.63 -16.72 -11.48
C CYS A 130 1.62 -15.65 -11.93
N ARG A 131 1.02 -15.80 -13.13
CA ARG A 131 0.03 -14.83 -13.64
C ARG A 131 -1.19 -14.63 -12.74
N PRO A 132 -1.77 -15.67 -12.11
CA PRO A 132 -2.86 -15.49 -11.16
C PRO A 132 -2.45 -14.63 -9.96
N ASP A 133 -1.28 -14.88 -9.38
CA ASP A 133 -0.77 -14.14 -8.21
C ASP A 133 -0.51 -12.66 -8.57
N VAL A 134 0.05 -12.39 -9.75
CA VAL A 134 0.21 -11.02 -10.26
C VAL A 134 -1.14 -10.29 -10.33
N ARG A 135 -2.19 -10.94 -10.84
CA ARG A 135 -3.53 -10.32 -10.89
C ARG A 135 -4.10 -10.09 -9.50
N GLU A 136 -3.88 -11.02 -8.58
CA GLU A 136 -4.35 -10.89 -7.20
C GLU A 136 -3.71 -9.69 -6.49
N ILE A 137 -2.39 -9.50 -6.64
CA ILE A 137 -1.69 -8.33 -6.09
C ILE A 137 -2.22 -7.03 -6.72
N ILE A 138 -2.44 -7.00 -8.04
CA ILE A 138 -3.03 -5.83 -8.74
C ILE A 138 -4.40 -5.50 -8.14
N ASN A 139 -5.32 -6.48 -8.12
CA ASN A 139 -6.68 -6.27 -7.61
C ASN A 139 -6.66 -5.81 -6.16
N TYR A 140 -5.85 -6.47 -5.33
CA TYR A 140 -5.73 -6.12 -3.93
C TYR A 140 -5.21 -4.70 -3.73
N ARG A 141 -4.20 -4.25 -4.49
CA ARG A 141 -3.68 -2.88 -4.41
C ARG A 141 -4.68 -1.83 -4.87
N LEU A 142 -5.40 -2.12 -5.95
CA LEU A 142 -6.39 -1.21 -6.53
C LEU A 142 -7.75 -1.21 -5.81
N GLY A 143 -7.99 -2.19 -4.94
CA GLY A 143 -9.25 -2.32 -4.21
C GLY A 143 -10.39 -2.91 -5.03
N ASN A 144 -10.07 -3.76 -6.02
CA ASN A 144 -11.02 -4.46 -6.87
C ASN A 144 -11.34 -5.87 -6.35
#